data_AF-A0A2T4VEK7-F1
#
_entry.id   AF-A0A2T4VEK7-F1
#
_cell.length_a   1.000
_cell.length_b   1.000
_cell.length_c   1.000
_cell.angle_alpha   90.00
_cell.angle_beta   90.00
_cell.angle_gamma   90.00
#
_symmetry.space_group_name_H-M   'P 1'
#
loop_
_entity.id
_entity.type
_entity.pdbx_description
1 polymer ?
#
loop_
_entity_poly.entity_id
_entity_poly.type
_entity_poly.pdbx_seq_one_letter_code
_entity_poly.pdbx_strand_id
1 'polypeptide(L)'
;MAPSTDDAPPDTGANVSDGTTCGDGRTCSAGEGVGGVAITHGSQLTVSDVGPAGIGISSFTNVSGGTFTGTALGGWGALARTVGTGGETIDGFFFPQGTVVLQGANITSLVTVNSGWLVLRGCKGSILLNHPAGNGGGGAALYSQLGAFNTVGAKDGRQPAKAICHRCYFPNSGLENVYSNNVTITESWIAVDPGGAGDHVDGIQTWGGQSYLNFSRNRLQWNGSWNSTQSGLIAMYSDGSQGGFAGYDQVTVQDNYIVIGRGSGIGLHAPMGVPVTNMIVTGNRWAWSPDFDDPDYTPAVYRSSGAANYKTGGNAWSNNRWADGPYANQFLRPDNSTRATDY
;
A
#
# COMPACT_ATOMS: atom_id res chain seq x y z
N MET A 1 -46.53 40.55 41.14
CA MET A 1 -47.49 41.36 40.36
C MET A 1 -46.88 41.60 38.99
N ALA A 2 -47.67 41.32 37.96
CA ALA A 2 -47.44 41.18 36.51
C ALA A 2 -46.83 42.42 35.80
N PRO A 3 -46.39 42.34 34.51
CA PRO A 3 -46.85 41.38 33.49
C PRO A 3 -45.82 40.69 32.58
N SER A 4 -46.35 39.63 31.96
CA SER A 4 -45.89 38.81 30.85
C SER A 4 -46.02 39.50 29.50
N THR A 5 -45.17 39.13 28.53
CA THR A 5 -45.56 38.93 27.13
C THR A 5 -44.68 37.87 26.48
N ASP A 6 -45.34 36.95 25.77
CA ASP A 6 -44.82 35.99 24.81
C ASP A 6 -43.92 36.63 23.74
N ASP A 7 -42.93 35.87 23.26
CA ASP A 7 -42.82 35.49 21.83
C ASP A 7 -41.51 34.72 21.60
N ALA A 8 -41.64 33.49 21.09
CA ALA A 8 -40.57 32.76 20.40
C ALA A 8 -40.74 32.93 18.88
N PRO A 9 -39.81 32.43 18.05
CA PRO A 9 -38.48 32.95 17.67
C PRO A 9 -38.49 33.48 16.21
N PRO A 10 -37.31 33.79 15.61
CA PRO A 10 -37.08 33.12 14.34
C PRO A 10 -35.68 32.51 14.20
N ASP A 11 -35.72 31.27 13.71
CA ASP A 11 -34.73 30.61 12.87
C ASP A 11 -34.63 31.34 11.52
N THR A 12 -33.42 31.65 11.04
CA THR A 12 -33.05 31.56 9.63
C THR A 12 -31.53 31.70 9.50
N GLY A 13 -30.90 30.64 8.99
CA GLY A 13 -29.47 30.53 8.78
C GLY A 13 -28.85 31.63 7.91
N ALA A 14 -27.65 32.04 8.33
CA ALA A 14 -26.71 32.68 7.43
C ALA A 14 -25.92 31.58 6.70
N ASN A 15 -26.41 31.23 5.51
CA ASN A 15 -25.63 30.55 4.48
C ASN A 15 -24.41 31.42 4.15
N VAL A 16 -23.23 31.02 4.63
CA VAL A 16 -21.97 31.48 4.04
C VAL A 16 -21.81 30.68 2.75
N SER A 17 -22.27 31.23 1.64
CA SER A 17 -22.02 30.67 0.31
C SER A 17 -20.53 30.82 0.00
N ASP A 18 -19.76 29.74 0.04
CA ASP A 18 -18.51 29.71 -0.71
C ASP A 18 -18.88 29.84 -2.20
N GLY A 19 -18.19 30.71 -2.93
CA GLY A 19 -18.54 31.08 -4.29
C GLY A 19 -18.27 30.00 -5.35
N THR A 20 -18.43 28.72 -5.02
CA THR A 20 -18.08 27.63 -5.93
C THR A 20 -19.18 27.45 -6.98
N THR A 21 -18.86 27.84 -8.22
CA THR A 21 -19.70 27.62 -9.40
C THR A 21 -19.51 26.22 -9.95
N CYS A 22 -20.61 25.51 -10.21
CA CYS A 22 -20.66 24.25 -10.95
C CYS A 22 -20.26 24.48 -12.42
N GLY A 23 -19.93 23.42 -13.17
CA GLY A 23 -19.37 23.48 -14.54
C GLY A 23 -20.26 24.15 -15.61
N ASP A 24 -21.48 24.53 -15.26
CA ASP A 24 -22.47 25.29 -16.03
C ASP A 24 -22.62 26.75 -15.56
N GLY A 25 -21.80 27.21 -14.60
CA GLY A 25 -21.76 28.61 -14.14
C GLY A 25 -22.78 28.98 -13.06
N ARG A 26 -23.53 28.03 -12.49
CA ARG A 26 -24.44 28.27 -11.35
C ARG A 26 -23.75 27.96 -10.01
N THR A 27 -24.14 28.62 -8.92
CA THR A 27 -23.68 28.31 -7.57
C THR A 27 -24.21 26.93 -7.14
N CYS A 28 -23.34 26.03 -6.68
CA CYS A 28 -23.74 24.67 -6.34
C CYS A 28 -24.56 24.63 -5.04
N SER A 29 -25.69 23.89 -5.04
CA SER A 29 -26.40 23.54 -3.80
C SER A 29 -25.58 22.53 -2.99
N ALA A 30 -25.71 22.51 -1.66
CA ALA A 30 -25.10 21.48 -0.81
C ALA A 30 -25.54 20.08 -1.28
N GLY A 31 -24.61 19.33 -1.91
CA GLY A 31 -24.86 18.00 -2.47
C GLY A 31 -25.04 17.91 -3.98
N GLU A 32 -25.10 19.03 -4.73
CA GLU A 32 -25.31 19.02 -6.19
C GLU A 32 -24.02 19.09 -7.04
N GLY A 33 -22.85 19.10 -6.41
CA GLY A 33 -21.56 19.20 -7.08
C GLY A 33 -20.64 18.01 -6.82
N VAL A 34 -21.07 16.78 -7.09
CA VAL A 34 -20.12 15.65 -7.21
C VAL A 34 -20.53 14.80 -8.41
N GLY A 35 -20.27 15.33 -9.61
CA GLY A 35 -20.09 14.48 -10.78
C GLY A 35 -19.11 13.36 -10.43
N GLY A 36 -19.44 12.14 -10.87
CA GLY A 36 -18.78 10.91 -10.44
C GLY A 36 -17.28 11.09 -10.21
N VAL A 37 -16.84 10.80 -8.99
CA VAL A 37 -15.42 10.79 -8.67
C VAL A 37 -14.78 9.70 -9.52
N ALA A 38 -14.19 10.10 -10.64
CA ALA A 38 -13.39 9.24 -11.48
C ALA A 38 -12.21 8.74 -10.63
N ILE A 39 -12.25 7.47 -10.23
CA ILE A 39 -11.11 6.81 -9.62
C ILE A 39 -10.05 6.66 -10.72
N THR A 40 -8.91 7.35 -10.60
CA THR A 40 -7.94 7.44 -11.70
C THR A 40 -6.67 6.62 -11.58
N HIS A 41 -6.36 5.96 -10.45
CA HIS A 41 -5.04 5.32 -10.32
C HIS A 41 -5.10 3.83 -9.96
N GLY A 42 -5.53 3.43 -8.75
CA GLY A 42 -5.54 2.00 -8.38
C GLY A 42 -6.53 1.14 -9.18
N SER A 43 -7.76 1.59 -9.38
CA SER A 43 -8.79 0.83 -10.11
C SER A 43 -8.54 0.75 -11.62
N GLN A 44 -7.69 1.63 -12.15
CA GLN A 44 -7.34 1.68 -13.57
C GLN A 44 -6.18 0.75 -13.92
N LEU A 45 -5.42 0.26 -12.93
CA LEU A 45 -4.30 -0.63 -13.20
C LEU A 45 -4.78 -1.92 -13.89
N THR A 46 -4.24 -2.12 -15.08
CA THR A 46 -4.35 -3.34 -15.86
C THR A 46 -3.00 -4.03 -15.97
N VAL A 47 -2.96 -5.26 -16.49
CA VAL A 47 -1.69 -5.97 -16.76
C VAL A 47 -0.81 -5.25 -17.79
N SER A 48 -1.35 -4.30 -18.56
CA SER A 48 -0.57 -3.44 -19.45
C SER A 48 0.02 -2.21 -18.75
N ASP A 49 -0.37 -1.91 -17.52
CA ASP A 49 0.19 -0.78 -16.75
C ASP A 49 1.31 -1.22 -15.79
N VAL A 50 1.31 -2.51 -15.43
CA VAL A 50 2.19 -3.13 -14.44
C VAL A 50 2.95 -4.32 -15.00
N GLY A 51 3.97 -4.76 -14.27
CA GLY A 51 4.84 -5.85 -14.69
C GLY A 51 5.57 -5.53 -16.00
N PRO A 52 6.26 -6.52 -16.59
CA PRO A 52 7.16 -6.25 -17.71
C PRO A 52 6.43 -5.72 -18.96
N ALA A 53 5.16 -6.09 -19.11
CA ALA A 53 4.31 -5.62 -20.20
C ALA A 53 4.12 -4.10 -20.20
N GLY A 54 4.12 -3.45 -19.03
CA GLY A 54 4.00 -1.99 -18.92
C GLY A 54 5.15 -1.18 -19.50
N ILE A 55 6.27 -1.84 -19.82
CA ILE A 55 7.41 -1.25 -20.55
C ILE A 55 7.76 -2.03 -21.81
N GLY A 56 6.82 -2.80 -22.35
CA GLY A 56 6.96 -3.52 -23.62
C GLY A 56 7.89 -4.74 -23.58
N ILE A 57 8.25 -5.24 -22.40
CA ILE A 57 9.08 -6.45 -22.28
C ILE A 57 8.17 -7.68 -22.29
N SER A 58 8.29 -8.48 -23.34
CA SER A 58 7.53 -9.72 -23.53
C SER A 58 8.42 -10.97 -23.67
N SER A 59 9.69 -10.79 -24.01
CA SER A 59 10.70 -11.85 -24.11
C SER A 59 11.68 -11.77 -22.94
N PHE A 60 12.04 -12.92 -22.38
CA PHE A 60 12.95 -12.99 -21.24
C PHE A 60 14.08 -13.98 -21.52
N THR A 61 15.26 -13.63 -21.02
CA THR A 61 16.40 -14.55 -20.95
C THR A 61 16.48 -15.11 -19.54
N ASN A 62 16.61 -16.44 -19.42
CA ASN A 62 16.77 -17.08 -18.13
C ASN A 62 18.15 -16.77 -17.55
N VAL A 63 18.18 -16.32 -16.30
CA VAL A 63 19.41 -16.14 -15.53
C VAL A 63 19.21 -16.68 -14.13
N SER A 64 20.29 -17.13 -13.49
CA SER A 64 20.22 -17.52 -12.08
C SER A 64 20.18 -16.29 -11.17
N GLY A 65 19.45 -16.41 -10.07
CA GLY A 65 19.64 -15.57 -8.90
C GLY A 65 20.91 -15.95 -8.13
N GLY A 66 21.00 -15.49 -6.89
CA GLY A 66 22.16 -15.71 -6.03
C GLY A 66 22.42 -14.54 -5.09
N THR A 67 23.56 -14.58 -4.41
CA THR A 67 23.99 -13.52 -3.50
C THR A 67 24.63 -12.38 -4.28
N PHE A 68 23.99 -11.20 -4.25
CA PHE A 68 24.47 -9.97 -4.84
C PHE A 68 25.15 -9.08 -3.79
N THR A 69 26.32 -8.55 -4.12
CA THR A 69 27.14 -7.70 -3.23
C THR A 69 27.60 -6.40 -3.90
N GLY A 70 26.78 -5.82 -4.77
CA GLY A 70 27.09 -4.56 -5.47
C GLY A 70 27.75 -4.73 -6.84
N THR A 71 27.80 -5.96 -7.37
CA THR A 71 28.31 -6.26 -8.71
C THR A 71 27.38 -7.26 -9.39
N ALA A 72 27.16 -7.10 -10.69
CA ALA A 72 26.33 -8.00 -11.47
C ALA A 72 26.84 -9.45 -11.37
N LEU A 73 25.92 -10.40 -11.25
CA LEU A 73 26.29 -11.82 -11.19
C LEU A 73 26.80 -12.28 -12.56
N GLY A 74 27.79 -13.18 -12.57
CA GLY A 74 28.49 -13.60 -13.80
C GLY A 74 27.59 -14.19 -14.90
N GLY A 75 26.39 -14.68 -14.55
CA GLY A 75 25.39 -15.20 -15.49
C GLY A 75 24.42 -14.18 -16.08
N TRP A 76 24.47 -12.91 -15.66
CA TRP A 76 23.51 -11.89 -16.13
C TRP A 76 23.90 -11.31 -17.49
N GLY A 77 25.19 -11.32 -17.84
CA GLY A 77 25.69 -10.90 -19.15
C GLY A 77 25.19 -9.51 -19.57
N ALA A 78 24.74 -9.40 -20.82
CA ALA A 78 24.28 -8.14 -21.42
C ALA A 78 22.94 -7.60 -20.86
N LEU A 79 22.24 -8.37 -20.02
CA LEU A 79 21.00 -7.93 -19.37
C LEU A 79 21.28 -7.00 -18.18
N ALA A 80 22.51 -7.02 -17.67
CA ALA A 80 22.94 -6.18 -16.56
C ALA A 80 23.79 -5.02 -17.05
N ARG A 81 23.56 -3.85 -16.46
CA ARG A 81 24.42 -2.67 -16.61
C ARG A 81 24.63 -1.99 -15.27
N THR A 82 25.66 -1.17 -15.17
CA THR A 82 25.94 -0.35 -13.99
C THR A 82 25.65 1.10 -14.30
N VAL A 83 24.97 1.79 -13.40
CA VAL A 83 24.72 3.24 -13.48
C VAL A 83 26.06 3.98 -13.39
N GLY A 84 26.28 4.87 -14.36
CA GLY A 84 27.51 5.64 -14.49
C GLY A 84 27.64 6.79 -13.50
N THR A 85 28.65 7.63 -13.71
CA THR A 85 28.95 8.80 -12.87
C THR A 85 27.76 9.76 -12.80
N GLY A 86 27.45 10.25 -11.59
CA GLY A 86 26.35 11.19 -11.34
C GLY A 86 25.00 10.56 -11.02
N GLY A 87 24.86 9.24 -11.15
CA GLY A 87 23.58 8.54 -10.93
C GLY A 87 22.63 8.66 -12.12
N GLU A 88 21.47 8.03 -12.00
CA GLU A 88 20.47 7.95 -13.08
C GLU A 88 19.06 7.91 -12.52
N THR A 89 18.10 8.59 -13.17
CA THR A 89 16.67 8.42 -12.88
C THR A 89 16.10 7.34 -13.78
N ILE A 90 15.55 6.29 -13.17
CA ILE A 90 14.92 5.16 -13.85
C ILE A 90 13.47 5.09 -13.38
N ASP A 91 12.53 5.20 -14.31
CA ASP A 91 11.08 5.13 -14.05
C ASP A 91 10.61 6.05 -12.91
N GLY A 92 11.17 7.27 -12.83
CA GLY A 92 10.81 8.28 -11.82
C GLY A 92 11.57 8.19 -10.50
N PHE A 93 12.47 7.22 -10.33
CA PHE A 93 13.30 7.08 -9.12
C PHE A 93 14.78 7.32 -9.43
N PHE A 94 15.45 8.14 -8.62
CA PHE A 94 16.88 8.36 -8.73
C PHE A 94 17.68 7.23 -8.06
N PHE A 95 18.70 6.74 -8.77
CA PHE A 95 19.62 5.71 -8.32
C PHE A 95 21.06 6.21 -8.39
N PRO A 96 21.89 5.96 -7.35
CA PRO A 96 23.26 6.45 -7.32
C PRO A 96 24.16 5.72 -8.32
N GLN A 97 25.31 6.33 -8.62
CA GLN A 97 26.42 5.69 -9.34
C GLN A 97 26.74 4.32 -8.72
N GLY A 98 27.03 3.33 -9.56
CA GLY A 98 27.36 1.97 -9.10
C GLY A 98 26.14 1.08 -8.86
N THR A 99 24.92 1.61 -8.99
CA THR A 99 23.70 0.79 -9.01
C THR A 99 23.74 -0.19 -10.18
N VAL A 100 23.50 -1.48 -9.92
CA VAL A 100 23.35 -2.48 -10.97
C VAL A 100 21.88 -2.58 -11.36
N VAL A 101 21.61 -2.50 -12.66
CA VAL A 101 20.28 -2.65 -13.24
C VAL A 101 20.26 -3.94 -14.04
N LEU A 102 19.43 -4.90 -13.62
CA LEU A 102 19.13 -6.11 -14.38
C LEU A 102 17.79 -5.89 -15.09
N GLN A 103 17.75 -6.04 -16.41
CA GLN A 103 16.56 -5.77 -17.21
C GLN A 103 16.14 -6.95 -18.08
N GLY A 104 14.84 -7.23 -18.15
CA GLY A 104 14.27 -8.22 -19.06
C GLY A 104 14.70 -9.67 -18.78
N ALA A 105 15.05 -9.96 -17.53
CA ALA A 105 15.51 -11.27 -17.12
C ALA A 105 14.37 -12.10 -16.51
N ASN A 106 14.36 -13.41 -16.76
CA ASN A 106 13.60 -14.38 -15.97
C ASN A 106 14.55 -15.03 -14.97
N ILE A 107 14.47 -14.59 -13.71
CA ILE A 107 15.38 -15.01 -12.66
C ILE A 107 14.86 -16.32 -12.05
N THR A 108 15.60 -17.40 -12.25
CA THR A 108 15.15 -18.76 -11.94
C THR A 108 15.34 -19.16 -10.48
N SER A 109 15.97 -18.30 -9.66
CA SER A 109 16.17 -18.50 -8.23
C SER A 109 16.20 -17.15 -7.51
N LEU A 110 16.02 -17.15 -6.18
CA LEU A 110 16.01 -15.94 -5.36
C LEU A 110 17.30 -15.11 -5.54
N VAL A 111 17.16 -13.79 -5.69
CA VAL A 111 18.29 -12.86 -5.51
C VAL A 111 18.31 -12.35 -4.09
N THR A 112 19.43 -12.57 -3.39
CA THR A 112 19.67 -12.02 -2.05
C THR A 112 20.64 -10.86 -2.15
N VAL A 113 20.18 -9.65 -1.87
CA VAL A 113 20.97 -8.42 -1.97
C VAL A 113 21.58 -8.12 -0.61
N ASN A 114 22.89 -8.33 -0.44
CA ASN A 114 23.59 -8.11 0.83
C ASN A 114 24.29 -6.76 0.92
N SER A 115 24.59 -6.11 -0.22
CA SER A 115 25.20 -4.78 -0.28
C SER A 115 24.99 -4.13 -1.65
N GLY A 116 25.24 -2.83 -1.72
CA GLY A 116 25.08 -2.05 -2.95
C GLY A 116 23.61 -1.87 -3.37
N TRP A 117 23.41 -1.32 -4.56
CA TRP A 117 22.09 -1.06 -5.14
C TRP A 117 21.81 -2.01 -6.30
N LEU A 118 20.66 -2.68 -6.25
CA LEU A 118 20.14 -3.52 -7.33
C LEU A 118 18.76 -3.04 -7.79
N VAL A 119 18.58 -2.86 -9.08
CA VAL A 119 17.29 -2.58 -9.72
C VAL A 119 16.92 -3.77 -10.62
N LEU A 120 15.80 -4.40 -10.34
CA LEU A 120 15.14 -5.33 -11.25
C LEU A 120 14.13 -4.53 -12.08
N ARG A 121 14.38 -4.37 -13.39
CA ARG A 121 13.51 -3.60 -14.28
C ARG A 121 12.88 -4.50 -15.33
N GLY A 122 11.56 -4.66 -15.34
CA GLY A 122 10.94 -5.54 -16.33
C GLY A 122 11.33 -7.00 -16.18
N CYS A 123 11.63 -7.45 -14.96
CA CYS A 123 12.08 -8.82 -14.70
C CYS A 123 10.94 -9.72 -14.22
N LYS A 124 11.18 -11.03 -14.28
CA LYS A 124 10.43 -12.05 -13.55
C LYS A 124 11.31 -12.66 -12.47
N GLY A 125 10.77 -12.96 -11.28
CA GLY A 125 11.52 -13.70 -10.26
C GLY A 125 11.18 -13.30 -8.83
N SER A 126 12.17 -13.40 -7.93
CA SER A 126 12.03 -13.08 -6.51
C SER A 126 13.28 -12.38 -5.97
N ILE A 127 13.09 -11.47 -5.02
CA ILE A 127 14.17 -10.71 -4.41
C ILE A 127 14.02 -10.61 -2.90
N LEU A 128 15.15 -10.72 -2.19
CA LEU A 128 15.31 -10.47 -0.77
C LEU A 128 16.35 -9.37 -0.57
N LEU A 129 15.94 -8.24 0.00
CA LEU A 129 16.85 -7.18 0.41
C LEU A 129 17.35 -7.48 1.82
N ASN A 130 18.62 -7.87 1.95
CA ASN A 130 19.24 -8.38 3.17
C ASN A 130 20.49 -7.57 3.59
N HIS A 131 20.42 -6.25 3.44
CA HIS A 131 21.52 -5.35 3.77
C HIS A 131 21.79 -5.27 5.27
N PRO A 132 23.04 -5.37 5.74
CA PRO A 132 23.41 -4.92 7.08
C PRO A 132 23.02 -3.45 7.29
N ALA A 133 22.56 -3.11 8.49
CA ALA A 133 22.23 -1.73 8.83
C ALA A 133 23.44 -0.79 8.60
N GLY A 134 23.19 0.35 7.97
CA GLY A 134 24.22 1.35 7.67
C GLY A 134 25.04 1.12 6.39
N ASN A 135 24.77 0.05 5.62
CA ASN A 135 25.50 -0.24 4.37
C ASN A 135 25.25 0.80 3.25
N GLY A 136 24.16 1.58 3.32
CA GLY A 136 23.80 2.60 2.31
C GLY A 136 23.26 2.03 0.98
N GLY A 137 23.34 0.71 0.77
CA GLY A 137 22.73 0.00 -0.35
C GLY A 137 21.22 -0.17 -0.21
N GLY A 138 20.54 -0.49 -1.31
CA GLY A 138 19.10 -0.69 -1.36
C GLY A 138 18.69 -1.59 -2.51
N GLY A 139 17.39 -1.65 -2.78
CA GLY A 139 16.89 -2.42 -3.91
C GLY A 139 15.58 -1.89 -4.46
N ALA A 140 15.38 -2.06 -5.76
CA ALA A 140 14.15 -1.71 -6.43
C ALA A 140 13.68 -2.83 -7.37
N ALA A 141 12.37 -3.00 -7.45
CA ALA A 141 11.70 -3.69 -8.52
C ALA A 141 10.79 -2.69 -9.23
N LEU A 142 11.00 -2.51 -10.53
CA LEU A 142 10.29 -1.57 -11.38
C LEU A 142 9.67 -2.37 -12.52
N TYR A 143 8.36 -2.25 -12.76
CA TYR A 143 7.67 -2.96 -13.83
C TYR A 143 7.97 -4.47 -13.83
N SER A 144 8.13 -5.10 -12.68
CA SER A 144 8.53 -6.51 -12.60
C SER A 144 7.36 -7.39 -12.21
N GLN A 145 7.35 -8.64 -12.67
CA GLN A 145 6.40 -9.64 -12.22
C GLN A 145 7.10 -10.52 -11.20
N LEU A 146 6.70 -10.43 -9.94
CA LEU A 146 7.44 -11.07 -8.85
C LEU A 146 6.62 -12.15 -8.17
N GLY A 147 7.31 -13.21 -7.74
CA GLY A 147 6.78 -14.17 -6.77
C GLY A 147 6.97 -13.68 -5.34
N ALA A 148 8.02 -12.92 -5.07
CA ALA A 148 8.31 -12.35 -3.76
C ALA A 148 9.14 -11.05 -3.86
N PHE A 149 8.88 -10.10 -2.98
CA PHE A 149 9.67 -8.90 -2.75
C PHE A 149 9.80 -8.71 -1.24
N ASN A 150 10.89 -9.21 -0.68
CA ASN A 150 11.04 -9.33 0.77
C ASN A 150 12.12 -8.37 1.25
N THR A 151 11.91 -7.84 2.45
CA THR A 151 12.91 -7.04 3.15
C THR A 151 13.03 -7.58 4.57
N VAL A 152 14.26 -7.83 5.01
CA VAL A 152 14.52 -8.30 6.38
C VAL A 152 14.19 -7.22 7.41
N GLY A 153 14.17 -7.59 8.69
CA GLY A 153 13.76 -6.70 9.76
C GLY A 153 14.91 -5.86 10.32
N ALA A 154 14.62 -4.59 10.67
CA ALA A 154 15.52 -3.76 11.47
C ALA A 154 15.94 -4.46 12.78
N LYS A 155 15.03 -5.26 13.35
CA LYS A 155 15.26 -6.10 14.55
C LYS A 155 16.44 -7.08 14.39
N ASP A 156 16.71 -7.52 13.16
CA ASP A 156 17.78 -8.48 12.86
C ASP A 156 19.12 -7.76 12.57
N GLY A 157 19.22 -6.46 12.84
CA GLY A 157 20.37 -5.63 12.50
C GLY A 157 20.52 -5.42 10.98
N ARG A 158 19.44 -5.62 10.23
CA ARG A 158 19.44 -5.56 8.77
C ARG A 158 18.44 -4.52 8.29
N GLN A 159 18.90 -3.62 7.43
CA GLN A 159 18.10 -2.49 6.96
C GLN A 159 18.67 -1.97 5.63
N PRO A 160 18.00 -2.19 4.49
CA PRO A 160 18.33 -1.47 3.26
C PRO A 160 18.11 0.02 3.47
N ALA A 161 18.88 0.84 2.78
CA ALA A 161 18.69 2.29 2.77
C ALA A 161 17.30 2.66 2.26
N LYS A 162 16.82 1.92 1.24
CA LYS A 162 15.46 2.05 0.70
C LYS A 162 15.07 0.78 -0.07
N ALA A 163 13.79 0.46 -0.04
CA ALA A 163 13.17 -0.62 -0.80
C ALA A 163 12.03 -0.06 -1.66
N ILE A 164 12.08 -0.28 -2.98
CA ILE A 164 11.10 0.27 -3.93
C ILE A 164 10.45 -0.86 -4.71
N CYS A 165 9.13 -0.90 -4.72
CA CYS A 165 8.33 -1.77 -5.58
C CYS A 165 7.36 -0.86 -6.34
N HIS A 166 7.62 -0.65 -7.63
CA HIS A 166 6.85 0.28 -8.45
C HIS A 166 6.32 -0.41 -9.70
N ARG A 167 5.02 -0.28 -9.95
CA ARG A 167 4.33 -0.91 -11.08
C ARG A 167 4.63 -2.39 -11.22
N CYS A 168 4.81 -3.08 -10.11
CA CYS A 168 5.04 -4.51 -10.12
C CYS A 168 3.72 -5.27 -10.17
N TYR A 169 3.77 -6.49 -10.68
CA TYR A 169 2.65 -7.40 -10.74
C TYR A 169 2.93 -8.68 -9.96
N PHE A 170 2.06 -9.00 -9.02
CA PHE A 170 2.10 -10.24 -8.26
C PHE A 170 0.80 -11.00 -8.60
N PRO A 171 0.82 -11.93 -9.57
CA PRO A 171 -0.42 -12.50 -10.11
C PRO A 171 -1.15 -13.43 -9.13
N ASN A 172 -0.45 -14.03 -8.17
CA ASN A 172 -0.97 -15.04 -7.25
C ASN A 172 -0.22 -15.03 -5.89
N SER A 173 0.37 -13.90 -5.51
CA SER A 173 1.18 -13.82 -4.30
C SER A 173 1.17 -12.42 -3.70
N GLY A 174 1.52 -12.34 -2.42
CA GLY A 174 1.77 -11.09 -1.72
C GLY A 174 3.26 -10.77 -1.56
N LEU A 175 3.51 -9.64 -0.92
CA LEU A 175 4.80 -9.24 -0.40
C LEU A 175 4.87 -9.66 1.07
N GLU A 176 5.06 -10.96 1.27
CA GLU A 176 5.24 -11.54 2.60
C GLU A 176 6.63 -11.19 3.12
N ASN A 177 6.74 -10.70 4.36
CA ASN A 177 7.99 -10.26 4.98
C ASN A 177 8.60 -8.96 4.43
N VAL A 178 7.90 -7.84 4.54
CA VAL A 178 8.42 -6.50 4.28
C VAL A 178 8.68 -5.79 5.61
N TYR A 179 9.83 -6.09 6.24
CA TYR A 179 10.12 -5.72 7.63
C TYR A 179 11.13 -4.57 7.82
N SER A 180 11.54 -3.92 6.73
CA SER A 180 12.47 -2.78 6.76
C SER A 180 11.77 -1.42 6.80
N ASN A 181 12.48 -0.38 7.25
CA ASN A 181 12.11 1.03 7.04
C ASN A 181 12.28 1.48 5.58
N ASN A 182 11.79 2.67 5.24
CA ASN A 182 11.99 3.32 3.93
C ASN A 182 11.48 2.48 2.76
N VAL A 183 10.27 1.96 2.90
CA VAL A 183 9.62 1.10 1.90
C VAL A 183 8.63 1.91 1.10
N THR A 184 8.70 1.80 -0.23
CA THR A 184 7.77 2.42 -1.16
C THR A 184 7.18 1.34 -2.06
N ILE A 185 5.89 1.06 -1.92
CA ILE A 185 5.13 0.17 -2.81
C ILE A 185 4.06 1.01 -3.50
N THR A 186 4.21 1.22 -4.81
CA THR A 186 3.37 2.16 -5.54
C THR A 186 2.92 1.64 -6.89
N GLU A 187 1.69 2.01 -7.26
CA GLU A 187 1.12 1.72 -8.59
C GLU A 187 1.22 0.24 -8.98
N SER A 188 1.29 -0.66 -8.00
CA SER A 188 1.49 -2.09 -8.21
C SER A 188 0.16 -2.82 -8.13
N TRP A 189 0.06 -3.96 -8.83
CA TRP A 189 -1.07 -4.86 -8.72
C TRP A 189 -0.65 -6.12 -7.97
N ILE A 190 -1.21 -6.28 -6.77
CA ILE A 190 -0.97 -7.39 -5.87
C ILE A 190 -2.25 -8.22 -5.81
N ALA A 191 -2.21 -9.38 -6.44
CA ALA A 191 -3.33 -10.31 -6.55
C ALA A 191 -2.94 -11.59 -5.82
N VAL A 192 -3.60 -11.86 -4.70
CA VAL A 192 -3.15 -12.82 -3.71
C VAL A 192 -4.10 -14.00 -3.67
N ASP A 193 -3.60 -15.20 -3.92
CA ASP A 193 -4.39 -16.41 -3.77
C ASP A 193 -4.54 -16.74 -2.26
N PRO A 194 -5.71 -17.19 -1.80
CA PRO A 194 -5.86 -17.78 -0.47
C PRO A 194 -4.90 -18.96 -0.29
N GLY A 195 -4.35 -19.11 0.92
CA GLY A 195 -3.47 -20.21 1.29
C GLY A 195 -4.22 -21.51 1.59
N GLY A 196 -3.46 -22.53 1.98
CA GLY A 196 -4.00 -23.79 2.50
C GLY A 196 -4.39 -23.69 3.98
N ALA A 197 -5.08 -24.71 4.50
CA ALA A 197 -5.45 -24.74 5.92
C ALA A 197 -4.21 -24.70 6.81
N GLY A 198 -4.14 -23.71 7.72
CA GLY A 198 -3.01 -23.46 8.61
C GLY A 198 -2.03 -22.38 8.13
N ASP A 199 -2.19 -21.91 6.89
CA ASP A 199 -1.40 -20.80 6.36
C ASP A 199 -1.97 -19.44 6.79
N HIS A 200 -1.10 -18.45 6.86
CA HIS A 200 -1.46 -17.03 6.90
C HIS A 200 -0.87 -16.37 5.66
N VAL A 201 -1.72 -15.72 4.87
CA VAL A 201 -1.35 -15.06 3.62
C VAL A 201 -1.79 -13.61 3.69
N ASP A 202 -0.90 -12.71 3.27
CA ASP A 202 -1.09 -11.27 3.28
C ASP A 202 -0.77 -10.68 1.91
N GLY A 203 -1.38 -9.55 1.55
CA GLY A 203 -0.98 -8.80 0.35
C GLY A 203 0.34 -8.06 0.55
N ILE A 204 0.47 -7.32 1.64
CA ILE A 204 1.70 -6.69 2.10
C ILE A 204 1.82 -6.97 3.58
N GLN A 205 2.83 -7.73 3.98
CA GLN A 205 3.04 -8.06 5.39
C GLN A 205 4.13 -7.17 5.99
N THR A 206 3.75 -6.38 7.00
CA THR A 206 4.66 -5.53 7.77
C THR A 206 4.71 -5.97 9.23
N TRP A 207 5.69 -5.46 9.97
CA TRP A 207 5.97 -5.79 11.36
C TRP A 207 6.23 -4.53 12.20
N GLY A 208 5.93 -4.60 13.50
CA GLY A 208 6.16 -3.48 14.42
C GLY A 208 7.61 -2.99 14.40
N GLY A 209 7.83 -1.69 14.59
CA GLY A 209 9.15 -1.06 14.59
C GLY A 209 9.56 -0.39 13.28
N GLN A 210 8.64 -0.32 12.32
CA GLN A 210 8.91 0.23 11.00
C GLN A 210 8.54 1.71 10.88
N SER A 211 9.32 2.43 10.08
CA SER A 211 9.06 3.83 9.72
C SER A 211 9.27 4.13 8.25
N TYR A 212 8.65 5.22 7.78
CA TYR A 212 8.73 5.69 6.39
C TYR A 212 8.20 4.65 5.40
N LEU A 213 6.95 4.22 5.60
CA LEU A 213 6.26 3.28 4.72
C LEU A 213 5.29 4.04 3.82
N ASN A 214 5.32 3.79 2.52
CA ASN A 214 4.40 4.38 1.55
C ASN A 214 3.78 3.31 0.67
N PHE A 215 2.48 3.08 0.85
CA PHE A 215 1.65 2.20 0.05
C PHE A 215 0.63 3.06 -0.69
N SER A 216 0.91 3.42 -1.94
CA SER A 216 0.02 4.32 -2.69
C SER A 216 -0.31 3.91 -4.11
N ARG A 217 -1.56 4.21 -4.51
CA ARG A 217 -2.08 3.97 -5.87
C ARG A 217 -2.00 2.51 -6.31
N ASN A 218 -1.92 1.55 -5.38
CA ASN A 218 -1.88 0.13 -5.70
C ASN A 218 -3.28 -0.43 -5.96
N ARG A 219 -3.35 -1.54 -6.67
CA ARG A 219 -4.49 -2.46 -6.70
C ARG A 219 -4.17 -3.67 -5.86
N LEU A 220 -4.92 -3.89 -4.79
CA LEU A 220 -4.74 -5.01 -3.87
C LEU A 220 -6.00 -5.87 -3.94
N GLN A 221 -5.88 -7.16 -4.21
CA GLN A 221 -7.04 -8.04 -4.34
C GLN A 221 -6.76 -9.46 -3.83
N TRP A 222 -7.82 -10.07 -3.30
CA TRP A 222 -7.86 -11.52 -3.10
C TRP A 222 -8.36 -12.23 -4.36
N ASN A 223 -7.64 -13.27 -4.77
CA ASN A 223 -7.98 -14.15 -5.88
C ASN A 223 -8.68 -15.41 -5.35
N GLY A 224 -9.99 -15.37 -5.19
CA GLY A 224 -10.75 -16.57 -4.87
C GLY A 224 -11.82 -16.37 -3.81
N SER A 225 -12.34 -17.49 -3.34
CA SER A 225 -13.32 -17.52 -2.26
C SER A 225 -12.62 -17.38 -0.92
N TRP A 226 -13.32 -16.81 0.06
CA TRP A 226 -12.73 -16.63 1.37
C TRP A 226 -12.39 -17.92 2.08
N ASN A 227 -11.29 -17.88 2.82
CA ASN A 227 -10.96 -18.84 3.86
C ASN A 227 -10.25 -18.14 5.03
N SER A 228 -9.95 -18.88 6.09
CA SER A 228 -9.34 -18.33 7.30
C SER A 228 -7.89 -17.86 7.15
N THR A 229 -7.25 -18.01 5.98
CA THR A 229 -5.84 -17.67 5.79
C THR A 229 -5.63 -16.21 5.42
N GLN A 230 -6.69 -15.49 5.02
CA GLN A 230 -6.61 -14.15 4.46
C GLN A 230 -6.62 -13.07 5.56
N SER A 231 -5.45 -12.73 6.08
CA SER A 231 -5.30 -11.85 7.24
C SER A 231 -5.29 -10.36 6.93
N GLY A 232 -4.73 -9.93 5.81
CA GLY A 232 -4.81 -8.52 5.40
C GLY A 232 -4.18 -8.26 4.03
N LEU A 233 -4.85 -7.48 3.17
CA LEU A 233 -4.23 -6.99 1.94
C LEU A 233 -3.09 -6.01 2.24
N ILE A 234 -3.24 -5.21 3.29
CA ILE A 234 -2.14 -4.52 3.96
C ILE A 234 -2.18 -4.99 5.41
N ALA A 235 -1.27 -5.86 5.79
CA ALA A 235 -1.23 -6.48 7.11
C ALA A 235 -0.13 -5.90 7.98
N MET A 236 -0.52 -5.13 8.99
CA MET A 236 0.40 -4.50 9.92
C MET A 236 0.40 -5.24 11.25
N TYR A 237 1.38 -6.12 11.44
CA TYR A 237 1.52 -6.88 12.68
C TYR A 237 2.27 -6.11 13.75
N SER A 238 2.03 -6.48 15.01
CA SER A 238 2.92 -6.14 16.12
C SER A 238 4.02 -7.16 16.26
N ASP A 239 5.10 -6.74 16.90
CA ASP A 239 6.15 -7.62 17.35
C ASP A 239 5.65 -8.52 18.48
N GLY A 240 5.17 -9.71 18.13
CA GLY A 240 4.94 -10.76 19.11
C GLY A 240 6.17 -10.93 20.02
N SER A 241 6.05 -10.48 21.27
CA SER A 241 6.94 -10.76 22.41
C SER A 241 8.34 -10.09 22.53
N GLN A 242 8.62 -8.95 21.90
CA GLN A 242 9.96 -8.31 22.06
C GLN A 242 9.85 -6.99 22.84
N GLY A 243 10.37 -6.99 24.08
CA GLY A 243 10.31 -5.83 24.96
C GLY A 243 11.05 -4.61 24.38
N GLY A 244 10.34 -3.50 24.16
CA GLY A 244 10.96 -2.21 23.83
C GLY A 244 10.30 -1.31 22.78
N PHE A 245 9.09 -1.64 22.30
CA PHE A 245 8.15 -0.80 21.52
C PHE A 245 8.78 0.32 20.65
N ALA A 246 9.32 -0.03 19.48
CA ALA A 246 9.24 0.88 18.35
C ALA A 246 7.89 0.61 17.67
N GLY A 247 6.98 1.56 17.73
CA GLY A 247 5.70 1.47 17.03
C GLY A 247 5.86 1.55 15.51
N TYR A 248 4.79 1.92 14.82
CA TYR A 248 4.89 2.43 13.45
C TYR A 248 4.99 3.96 13.47
N ASP A 249 5.87 4.54 12.65
CA ASP A 249 5.96 5.99 12.47
C ASP A 249 6.02 6.37 10.99
N GLN A 250 5.31 7.43 10.58
CA GLN A 250 5.34 7.95 9.20
C GLN A 250 4.95 6.89 8.16
N VAL A 251 3.69 6.46 8.26
CA VAL A 251 3.08 5.48 7.35
C VAL A 251 2.05 6.18 6.47
N THR A 252 2.13 6.01 5.16
CA THR A 252 1.14 6.54 4.22
C THR A 252 0.47 5.39 3.49
N VAL A 253 -0.84 5.29 3.61
CA VAL A 253 -1.71 4.38 2.84
C VAL A 253 -2.67 5.24 2.04
N GLN A 254 -2.39 5.43 0.75
CA GLN A 254 -3.08 6.46 -0.02
C GLN A 254 -3.54 6.03 -1.42
N ASP A 255 -4.77 6.39 -1.79
CA ASP A 255 -5.31 6.23 -3.14
C ASP A 255 -5.26 4.79 -3.70
N ASN A 256 -5.24 3.79 -2.82
CA ASN A 256 -5.26 2.39 -3.23
C ASN A 256 -6.69 1.93 -3.60
N TYR A 257 -6.78 0.93 -4.47
CA TYR A 257 -8.02 0.21 -4.78
C TYR A 257 -7.94 -1.20 -4.17
N ILE A 258 -8.86 -1.51 -3.27
CA ILE A 258 -8.82 -2.69 -2.40
C ILE A 258 -10.03 -3.56 -2.70
N VAL A 259 -9.78 -4.77 -3.20
CA VAL A 259 -10.80 -5.75 -3.56
C VAL A 259 -10.76 -6.89 -2.53
N ILE A 260 -11.59 -6.76 -1.51
CA ILE A 260 -11.66 -7.68 -0.36
C ILE A 260 -12.29 -9.04 -0.68
N GLY A 261 -12.87 -9.21 -1.88
CA GLY A 261 -13.38 -10.49 -2.38
C GLY A 261 -14.64 -11.01 -1.64
N ARG A 262 -15.07 -12.21 -2.00
CA ARG A 262 -16.23 -12.88 -1.39
C ARG A 262 -15.81 -13.54 -0.08
N GLY A 263 -16.23 -12.98 1.05
CA GLY A 263 -16.28 -13.68 2.34
C GLY A 263 -15.44 -13.13 3.51
N SER A 264 -15.06 -11.85 3.52
CA SER A 264 -14.43 -11.16 4.69
C SER A 264 -12.91 -11.15 4.77
N GLY A 265 -12.22 -10.99 3.64
CA GLY A 265 -10.82 -10.57 3.67
C GLY A 265 -10.67 -9.16 4.27
N ILE A 266 -9.59 -8.93 5.03
CA ILE A 266 -9.31 -7.62 5.65
C ILE A 266 -8.54 -6.75 4.66
N GLY A 267 -8.99 -5.51 4.47
CA GLY A 267 -8.32 -4.53 3.61
C GLY A 267 -7.02 -4.02 4.25
N LEU A 268 -7.13 -3.41 5.42
CA LEU A 268 -6.00 -2.97 6.24
C LEU A 268 -6.10 -3.63 7.62
N HIS A 269 -5.22 -4.57 7.94
CA HIS A 269 -5.15 -5.14 9.29
C HIS A 269 -4.29 -4.20 10.15
N ALA A 270 -4.91 -3.51 11.12
CA ALA A 270 -4.26 -2.45 11.87
C ALA A 270 -3.15 -2.97 12.81
N PRO A 271 -2.14 -2.13 13.15
CA PRO A 271 -1.12 -2.44 14.13
C PRO A 271 -1.75 -2.79 15.48
N MET A 272 -1.62 -4.03 15.93
CA MET A 272 -2.25 -4.51 17.16
C MET A 272 -1.32 -4.36 18.37
N GLY A 273 -1.57 -3.39 19.24
CA GLY A 273 -0.87 -3.33 20.55
C GLY A 273 0.54 -2.72 20.50
N VAL A 274 0.84 -1.94 19.46
CA VAL A 274 2.04 -1.11 19.37
C VAL A 274 1.66 0.35 19.10
N PRO A 275 2.44 1.34 19.55
CA PRO A 275 2.19 2.74 19.21
C PRO A 275 2.15 2.97 17.70
N VAL A 276 1.34 3.93 17.26
CA VAL A 276 1.31 4.37 15.85
C VAL A 276 1.29 5.89 15.84
N THR A 277 2.23 6.50 15.14
CA THR A 277 2.33 7.96 14.98
C THR A 277 2.49 8.32 13.51
N ASN A 278 1.95 9.48 13.13
CA ASN A 278 2.07 10.03 11.78
C ASN A 278 1.60 9.07 10.67
N MET A 279 0.57 8.25 10.94
CA MET A 279 -0.04 7.37 9.95
C MET A 279 -1.19 8.07 9.22
N ILE A 280 -1.08 8.22 7.90
CA ILE A 280 -2.09 8.84 7.05
C ILE A 280 -2.74 7.74 6.20
N VAL A 281 -4.05 7.56 6.35
CA VAL A 281 -4.86 6.67 5.52
C VAL A 281 -5.89 7.50 4.77
N THR A 282 -5.68 7.72 3.47
CA THR A 282 -6.53 8.66 2.72
C THR A 282 -6.80 8.30 1.27
N GLY A 283 -7.98 8.67 0.76
CA GLY A 283 -8.30 8.55 -0.67
C GLY A 283 -8.47 7.11 -1.18
N ASN A 284 -8.37 6.11 -0.31
CA ASN A 284 -8.48 4.71 -0.70
C ASN A 284 -9.92 4.33 -1.05
N ARG A 285 -10.08 3.30 -1.88
CA ARG A 285 -11.36 2.84 -2.42
C ARG A 285 -11.50 1.33 -2.24
N TRP A 286 -12.59 0.89 -1.61
CA TRP A 286 -12.88 -0.53 -1.42
C TRP A 286 -13.97 -0.97 -2.40
N ALA A 287 -13.75 -2.10 -3.07
CA ALA A 287 -14.79 -2.73 -3.88
C ALA A 287 -15.77 -3.46 -2.96
N TRP A 288 -17.06 -3.18 -3.15
CA TRP A 288 -18.19 -3.76 -2.42
C TRP A 288 -18.33 -5.26 -2.74
N SER A 289 -18.68 -6.06 -1.73
CA SER A 289 -19.19 -7.42 -1.93
C SER A 289 -20.58 -7.55 -1.30
N PRO A 290 -21.56 -8.16 -1.98
CA PRO A 290 -22.88 -8.40 -1.40
C PRO A 290 -22.87 -9.38 -0.21
N ASP A 291 -21.75 -10.05 0.04
CA ASP A 291 -21.57 -10.94 1.19
C ASP A 291 -21.33 -10.17 2.52
N PHE A 292 -21.41 -8.83 2.49
CA PHE A 292 -21.23 -7.99 3.67
C PHE A 292 -22.57 -7.41 4.16
N ASP A 293 -22.90 -7.73 5.41
CA ASP A 293 -24.14 -7.28 6.05
C ASP A 293 -24.04 -5.85 6.64
N ASP A 294 -22.82 -5.38 6.90
CA ASP A 294 -22.56 -4.05 7.48
C ASP A 294 -21.70 -3.20 6.52
N PRO A 295 -22.26 -2.16 5.89
CA PRO A 295 -21.55 -1.27 4.97
C PRO A 295 -20.74 -0.15 5.64
N ASP A 296 -20.99 0.13 6.91
CA ASP A 296 -20.29 1.15 7.69
C ASP A 296 -19.00 0.60 8.32
N TYR A 297 -18.93 -0.72 8.51
CA TYR A 297 -17.92 -1.41 9.33
C TYR A 297 -17.21 -2.59 8.63
N THR A 298 -17.55 -2.86 7.37
CA THR A 298 -16.90 -3.88 6.52
C THR A 298 -15.38 -3.81 6.67
N PRO A 299 -14.60 -4.91 6.59
CA PRO A 299 -13.28 -5.13 7.23
C PRO A 299 -12.13 -4.28 6.66
N ALA A 300 -12.33 -2.97 6.60
CA ALA A 300 -11.35 -1.94 6.34
C ALA A 300 -10.30 -1.96 7.44
N VAL A 301 -10.67 -2.29 8.69
CA VAL A 301 -9.76 -2.48 9.83
C VAL A 301 -10.19 -3.62 10.75
N TYR A 302 -9.40 -4.71 10.84
CA TYR A 302 -9.57 -5.73 11.89
C TYR A 302 -9.18 -5.18 13.25
N ARG A 303 -9.98 -5.47 14.30
CA ARG A 303 -9.72 -5.03 15.67
C ARG A 303 -9.28 -6.17 16.58
N SER A 304 -8.13 -5.96 17.21
CA SER A 304 -7.95 -6.22 18.64
C SER A 304 -7.88 -4.88 19.41
N SER A 305 -7.79 -4.94 20.73
CA SER A 305 -7.33 -3.81 21.56
C SER A 305 -5.99 -3.27 21.05
N GLY A 306 -5.80 -1.93 21.04
CA GLY A 306 -4.52 -1.29 20.73
C GLY A 306 -4.31 -0.86 19.27
N ALA A 307 -5.38 -0.64 18.49
CA ALA A 307 -5.30 -0.08 17.13
C ALA A 307 -4.92 1.41 17.11
N ALA A 308 -4.46 1.90 15.95
CA ALA A 308 -4.09 3.30 15.74
C ALA A 308 -5.28 4.24 16.03
N ASN A 309 -5.07 5.25 16.89
CA ASN A 309 -6.03 6.32 17.08
C ASN A 309 -5.82 7.39 15.99
N TYR A 310 -6.70 7.43 15.00
CA TYR A 310 -6.65 8.38 13.88
C TYR A 310 -7.04 9.82 14.23
N LYS A 311 -7.22 10.16 15.52
CA LYS A 311 -7.53 11.51 16.01
C LYS A 311 -6.33 12.18 16.69
N THR A 312 -5.25 11.45 16.94
CA THR A 312 -4.11 11.92 17.73
C THR A 312 -2.78 11.43 17.16
N GLY A 313 -1.67 11.95 17.67
CA GLY A 313 -0.32 11.46 17.31
C GLY A 313 0.06 11.70 15.85
N GLY A 314 -0.57 12.66 15.17
CA GLY A 314 -0.38 12.92 13.73
C GLY A 314 -1.04 11.89 12.82
N ASN A 315 -1.77 10.92 13.37
CA ASN A 315 -2.52 9.95 12.58
C ASN A 315 -3.77 10.60 11.98
N ALA A 316 -4.15 10.19 10.77
CA ALA A 316 -5.31 10.71 10.06
C ALA A 316 -6.01 9.62 9.23
N TRP A 317 -7.33 9.67 9.22
CA TRP A 317 -8.19 8.87 8.36
C TRP A 317 -9.17 9.78 7.62
N SER A 318 -9.10 9.85 6.29
CA SER A 318 -9.93 10.79 5.53
C SER A 318 -10.22 10.30 4.11
N ASN A 319 -11.34 10.70 3.52
CA ASN A 319 -11.69 10.38 2.12
C ASN A 319 -11.56 8.89 1.72
N ASN A 320 -11.75 7.96 2.66
CA ASN A 320 -11.81 6.52 2.38
C ASN A 320 -13.27 6.17 2.07
N ARG A 321 -13.54 5.49 0.95
CA ARG A 321 -14.92 5.30 0.44
C ARG A 321 -15.13 3.96 -0.24
N TRP A 322 -16.38 3.52 -0.30
CA TRP A 322 -16.78 2.47 -1.24
C TRP A 322 -16.64 2.95 -2.68
N ALA A 323 -16.11 2.08 -3.53
CA ALA A 323 -15.91 2.36 -4.95
C ALA A 323 -17.18 2.12 -5.77
N ASP A 324 -17.97 1.11 -5.39
CA ASP A 324 -19.08 0.56 -6.17
C ASP A 324 -20.14 -0.05 -5.24
N GLY A 325 -21.14 -0.72 -5.83
CA GLY A 325 -22.25 -1.34 -5.10
C GLY A 325 -23.31 -0.34 -4.59
N PRO A 326 -24.26 -0.81 -3.75
CA PRO A 326 -25.33 0.03 -3.19
C PRO A 326 -24.83 1.18 -2.32
N TYR A 327 -23.59 1.06 -1.82
CA TYR A 327 -22.96 2.02 -0.91
C TYR A 327 -21.88 2.87 -1.59
N ALA A 328 -21.80 2.86 -2.92
CA ALA A 328 -20.81 3.62 -3.68
C ALA A 328 -20.68 5.07 -3.20
N ASN A 329 -19.45 5.55 -3.07
CA ASN A 329 -19.06 6.86 -2.55
C ASN A 329 -19.37 7.11 -1.06
N GLN A 330 -20.02 6.20 -0.34
CA GLN A 330 -20.19 6.35 1.09
C GLN A 330 -18.84 6.26 1.81
N PHE A 331 -18.69 7.07 2.84
CA PHE A 331 -17.47 7.15 3.63
C PHE A 331 -17.30 5.89 4.47
N LEU A 332 -16.12 5.29 4.37
CA LEU A 332 -15.69 4.16 5.17
C LEU A 332 -15.07 4.68 6.46
N ARG A 333 -15.61 4.25 7.60
CA ARG A 333 -15.10 4.63 8.91
C ARG A 333 -13.90 3.74 9.28
N PRO A 334 -12.94 4.27 10.07
CA PRO A 334 -11.86 3.43 10.59
C PRO A 334 -12.39 2.38 11.58
N ASP A 335 -13.55 2.65 12.23
CA ASP A 335 -14.20 1.72 13.16
C ASP A 335 -15.67 2.06 13.48
N ASN A 336 -16.34 1.16 14.22
CA ASN A 336 -17.74 1.30 14.66
C ASN A 336 -17.97 2.20 15.89
N SER A 337 -16.90 2.65 16.55
CA SER A 337 -16.98 3.59 17.68
C SER A 337 -16.86 5.05 17.26
N THR A 338 -16.49 5.29 16.00
CA THR A 338 -16.31 6.60 15.41
C THR A 338 -17.54 6.96 14.57
N ARG A 339 -17.96 8.21 14.68
CA ARG A 339 -19.02 8.76 13.83
C ARG A 339 -18.38 9.38 12.59
N ALA A 340 -19.11 9.42 11.47
CA ALA A 340 -18.63 10.09 10.27
C ALA A 340 -18.29 11.59 10.51
N THR A 341 -18.95 12.23 11.48
CA THR A 341 -18.69 13.61 11.91
C THR A 341 -17.36 13.80 12.64
N ASP A 342 -16.66 12.71 12.97
CA ASP A 342 -15.42 12.78 13.73
C ASP A 342 -14.18 12.99 12.84
N TYR A 343 -14.34 13.05 11.50
CA TYR A 343 -13.27 13.08 10.50
C TYR A 343 -13.58 13.95 9.28
#